data_AF-A0A382NMF0-F1
#
_entry.id   AF-A0A382NMF0-F1
#
_cell.length_a   1.000
_cell.length_b   1.000
_cell.length_c   1.000
_cell.angle_alpha   90.00
_cell.angle_beta   90.00
_cell.angle_gamma   90.00
#
_symmetry.space_group_name_H-M   'P 1'
#
loop_
_entity.id
_entity.type
_entity.pdbx_description
1 polymer ?
#
loop_
_entity_poly.entity_id
_entity_poly.type
_entity_poly.pdbx_seq_one_letter_code
_entity_poly.pdbx_strand_id
1 'polypeptide(L)'
;MTTQDKENIQKAEILLTCNNLNETLQFFIDELGFKMESIAPAEKPSLAVISGYGIRIRLEPGNNPDPGSINLFCSDPASVADGKLELTAPNGTCVNLIEADPPLNIPNVKQTFVLSKMSDTDKWNKGRAGMWYRDLIPDRQGGYAVASHIRIPHGGPVPDYVHYHKILFQMIYCYKGWARLVYEDQGEPFV
;
A
#
# COMPACT_ATOMS: atom_id res chain seq x y z
N MET A 1 26.09 -19.93 1.75
CA MET A 1 24.64 -19.67 1.61
C MET A 1 24.24 -20.09 0.21
N THR A 2 23.40 -21.10 0.08
CA THR A 2 22.81 -21.47 -1.22
C THR A 2 21.91 -20.32 -1.66
N THR A 3 22.27 -19.65 -2.75
CA THR A 3 21.43 -18.68 -3.42
C THR A 3 20.17 -19.40 -3.86
N GLN A 4 19.01 -19.01 -3.32
CA GLN A 4 17.73 -19.51 -3.79
C GLN A 4 17.55 -19.09 -5.26
N ASP A 5 17.24 -20.05 -6.13
CA ASP A 5 16.95 -19.81 -7.54
C ASP A 5 15.53 -19.25 -7.69
N LYS A 6 15.41 -17.94 -7.49
CA LYS A 6 14.13 -17.22 -7.53
C LYS A 6 13.53 -17.16 -8.94
N GLU A 7 14.34 -17.35 -9.98
CA GLU A 7 13.90 -17.30 -11.38
C GLU A 7 12.97 -18.47 -11.74
N ASN A 8 12.96 -19.55 -10.94
CA ASN A 8 12.04 -20.68 -11.11
C ASN A 8 10.62 -20.42 -10.56
N ILE A 9 10.37 -19.30 -9.89
CA ILE A 9 9.04 -18.97 -9.36
C ILE A 9 8.18 -18.42 -10.49
N GLN A 10 7.19 -19.19 -10.95
CA GLN A 10 6.36 -18.81 -12.10
C GLN A 10 5.04 -18.11 -11.73
N LYS A 11 4.41 -18.50 -10.61
CA LYS A 11 3.09 -18.02 -10.18
C LYS A 11 2.95 -18.03 -8.66
N ALA A 12 2.06 -17.21 -8.15
CA ALA A 12 1.63 -17.18 -6.75
C ALA A 12 0.10 -17.15 -6.68
N GLU A 13 -0.47 -17.65 -5.58
CA GLU A 13 -1.90 -17.58 -5.28
C GLU A 13 -2.11 -17.43 -3.76
N ILE A 14 -3.18 -16.74 -3.38
CA ILE A 14 -3.64 -16.67 -1.99
C ILE A 14 -4.58 -17.84 -1.76
N LEU A 15 -4.25 -18.70 -0.80
CA LEU A 15 -5.15 -19.77 -0.39
C LEU A 15 -6.20 -19.25 0.59
N LEU A 16 -7.47 -19.41 0.24
CA LEU A 16 -8.60 -19.22 1.15
C LEU A 16 -9.34 -20.54 1.29
N THR A 17 -9.41 -21.06 2.51
CA THR A 17 -10.13 -22.31 2.77
C THR A 17 -11.60 -22.16 2.46
N CYS A 18 -12.19 -23.16 1.82
CA CYS A 18 -13.55 -23.13 1.34
C CYS A 18 -14.19 -24.52 1.41
N ASN A 19 -15.15 -24.69 2.33
CA ASN A 19 -15.91 -25.93 2.45
C ASN A 19 -17.25 -25.88 1.69
N ASN A 20 -17.68 -24.68 1.24
CA ASN A 20 -18.87 -24.48 0.41
C ASN A 20 -18.49 -23.77 -0.91
N LEU A 21 -17.95 -24.55 -1.84
CA LEU A 21 -17.37 -24.03 -3.08
C LEU A 21 -18.37 -23.28 -3.96
N ASN A 22 -19.59 -23.80 -4.11
CA ASN A 22 -20.58 -23.23 -5.03
C ASN A 22 -21.03 -21.84 -4.60
N GLU A 23 -21.45 -21.69 -3.33
CA GLU A 23 -21.89 -20.38 -2.82
C GLU A 23 -20.73 -19.38 -2.79
N THR A 24 -19.52 -19.84 -2.45
CA THR A 24 -18.33 -18.98 -2.44
C THR A 24 -17.98 -18.51 -3.86
N LEU A 25 -18.09 -19.38 -4.87
CA LEU A 25 -17.86 -19.01 -6.27
C LEU A 25 -18.92 -18.01 -6.77
N GLN A 26 -20.20 -18.23 -6.45
CA GLN A 26 -21.26 -17.30 -6.79
C GLN A 26 -20.98 -15.91 -6.21
N PHE A 27 -20.61 -15.84 -4.92
CA PHE A 27 -20.22 -14.58 -4.29
C PHE A 27 -19.04 -13.90 -5.00
N PHE A 28 -17.92 -14.60 -5.20
CA PHE A 28 -16.74 -13.97 -5.81
C PHE A 28 -16.91 -13.63 -7.29
N ILE A 29 -17.56 -14.49 -8.08
CA ILE A 29 -17.68 -14.32 -9.53
C ILE A 29 -18.86 -13.42 -9.88
N ASP A 30 -20.05 -13.73 -9.36
CA ASP A 30 -21.28 -13.07 -9.79
C ASP A 30 -21.47 -11.72 -9.07
N GLU A 31 -21.19 -11.66 -7.77
CA GLU A 31 -21.34 -10.39 -7.00
C GLU A 31 -20.09 -9.50 -7.12
N LEU A 32 -18.90 -10.09 -6.98
CA LEU A 32 -17.64 -9.32 -6.97
C LEU A 32 -16.90 -9.29 -8.32
N GLY A 33 -17.36 -10.00 -9.36
CA GLY A 33 -16.80 -9.91 -10.70
C GLY A 33 -15.43 -10.58 -10.90
N PHE A 34 -15.00 -11.47 -10.00
CA PHE A 34 -13.81 -12.30 -10.24
C PHE A 34 -14.06 -13.26 -11.42
N LYS A 35 -12.99 -13.72 -12.05
CA LYS A 35 -13.06 -14.65 -13.18
C LYS A 35 -12.55 -16.02 -12.80
N MET A 36 -13.24 -17.06 -13.25
CA MET A 36 -12.77 -18.44 -13.14
C MET A 36 -11.52 -18.65 -14.00
N GLU A 37 -10.44 -19.16 -13.41
CA GLU A 37 -9.27 -19.62 -14.16
C GLU A 37 -9.27 -21.14 -14.35
N SER A 38 -9.55 -21.88 -13.28
CA SER A 38 -9.55 -23.35 -13.31
C SER A 38 -10.41 -23.91 -12.19
N ILE A 39 -11.01 -25.07 -12.43
CA ILE A 39 -11.81 -25.79 -11.44
C ILE A 39 -11.48 -27.29 -11.51
N ALA A 40 -11.36 -27.95 -10.36
CA ALA A 40 -10.96 -29.35 -10.29
C ALA A 40 -11.53 -30.08 -9.06
N PRO A 41 -11.68 -31.41 -9.14
CA PRO A 41 -11.75 -32.21 -10.37
C PRO A 41 -13.02 -31.90 -11.18
N ALA A 42 -13.08 -32.31 -12.46
CA ALA A 42 -14.17 -31.94 -13.36
C ALA A 42 -15.57 -32.46 -12.94
N GLU A 43 -15.65 -33.65 -12.35
CA GLU A 43 -16.94 -34.28 -12.01
C GLU A 43 -17.50 -33.84 -10.66
N LYS A 44 -16.62 -33.58 -9.68
CA LYS A 44 -16.97 -33.17 -8.31
C LYS A 44 -16.01 -32.09 -7.84
N PRO A 45 -16.13 -30.85 -8.34
CA PRO A 45 -15.26 -29.77 -7.94
C PRO A 45 -15.17 -29.60 -6.43
N SER A 46 -13.94 -29.66 -5.92
CA SER A 46 -13.63 -29.28 -4.55
C SER A 46 -12.64 -28.12 -4.51
N LEU A 47 -12.07 -27.77 -5.65
CA LEU A 47 -11.05 -26.76 -5.81
C LEU A 47 -11.38 -25.83 -6.96
N ALA A 48 -11.19 -24.53 -6.75
CA ALA A 48 -11.22 -23.55 -7.82
C ALA A 48 -10.08 -22.55 -7.68
N VAL A 49 -9.64 -22.02 -8.81
CA VAL A 49 -8.76 -20.85 -8.85
C VAL A 49 -9.47 -19.76 -9.63
N ILE A 50 -9.57 -18.59 -9.01
CA ILE A 50 -10.18 -17.39 -9.57
C ILE A 50 -9.17 -16.23 -9.57
N SER A 51 -9.36 -15.26 -10.44
CA SER A 51 -8.54 -14.04 -10.46
C SER A 51 -9.35 -12.79 -10.77
N GLY A 52 -8.88 -11.66 -10.23
CA GLY A 52 -9.54 -10.37 -10.32
C GLY A 52 -8.75 -9.33 -9.53
N TYR A 53 -8.87 -8.06 -9.92
CA TYR A 53 -8.30 -6.92 -9.18
C TYR A 53 -6.81 -7.05 -8.80
N GLY A 54 -6.03 -7.72 -9.66
CA GLY A 54 -4.58 -7.90 -9.46
C GLY A 54 -4.18 -9.08 -8.56
N ILE A 55 -5.13 -9.88 -8.06
CA ILE A 55 -4.85 -11.04 -7.22
C ILE A 55 -5.37 -12.35 -7.84
N ARG A 56 -4.74 -13.45 -7.43
CA ARG A 56 -5.12 -14.82 -7.79
C ARG A 56 -5.43 -15.58 -6.50
N ILE A 57 -6.62 -16.16 -6.42
CA ILE A 57 -7.15 -16.82 -5.23
C ILE A 57 -7.39 -18.28 -5.53
N ARG A 58 -6.87 -19.15 -4.67
CA ARG A 58 -7.18 -20.58 -4.63
C ARG A 58 -8.21 -20.83 -3.54
N LEU A 59 -9.33 -21.43 -3.91
CA LEU A 59 -10.36 -21.93 -3.01
C LEU A 59 -10.22 -23.44 -2.92
N GLU A 60 -9.90 -23.97 -1.74
CA GLU A 60 -9.81 -25.42 -1.53
C GLU A 60 -10.29 -25.81 -0.13
N PRO A 61 -10.68 -27.08 0.09
CA PRO A 61 -11.23 -27.52 1.37
C PRO A 61 -10.18 -27.44 2.47
N GLY A 62 -10.60 -27.02 3.65
CA GLY A 62 -9.69 -26.88 4.77
C GLY A 62 -10.39 -26.28 5.99
N ASN A 63 -9.67 -26.31 7.09
CA ASN A 63 -10.13 -25.70 8.33
C ASN A 63 -9.12 -24.65 8.75
N ASN A 64 -9.37 -23.40 8.36
CA ASN A 64 -8.59 -22.26 8.81
C ASN A 64 -9.40 -21.51 9.88
N PRO A 65 -8.91 -21.42 11.12
CA PRO A 65 -9.60 -20.67 12.17
C PRO A 65 -9.61 -19.15 11.93
N ASP A 66 -8.76 -18.65 11.04
CA ASP A 66 -8.67 -17.23 10.70
C ASP A 66 -9.01 -17.02 9.21
N PRO A 67 -10.26 -16.66 8.87
CA PRO A 67 -10.62 -16.42 7.48
C PRO A 67 -9.85 -15.21 6.96
N GLY A 68 -9.17 -15.37 5.81
CA GLY A 68 -8.41 -14.28 5.20
C GLY A 68 -9.26 -13.05 4.91
N SER A 69 -8.59 -11.91 4.66
CA SER A 69 -9.23 -10.63 4.36
C SER A 69 -8.73 -10.05 3.04
N ILE A 70 -9.64 -9.47 2.26
CA ILE A 70 -9.36 -8.82 0.97
C ILE A 70 -9.90 -7.40 1.01
N ASN A 71 -9.10 -6.44 0.56
CA ASN A 71 -9.54 -5.07 0.32
C ASN A 71 -9.69 -4.83 -1.17
N LEU A 72 -10.89 -4.50 -1.62
CA LEU A 72 -11.18 -4.08 -2.98
C LEU A 72 -11.30 -2.56 -3.01
N PHE A 73 -10.46 -1.92 -3.83
CA PHE A 73 -10.47 -0.47 -3.99
C PHE A 73 -11.47 -0.10 -5.09
N CYS A 74 -12.46 0.71 -4.74
CA CYS A 74 -13.59 1.07 -5.58
C CYS A 74 -13.66 2.60 -5.75
N SER A 75 -14.04 3.08 -6.94
CA SER A 75 -14.30 4.51 -7.16
C SER A 75 -15.55 5.00 -6.41
N ASP A 76 -16.54 4.13 -6.25
CA ASP A 76 -17.74 4.35 -5.43
C ASP A 76 -18.09 3.05 -4.68
N PRO A 77 -17.51 2.83 -3.48
CA PRO A 77 -17.75 1.63 -2.69
C PRO A 77 -19.23 1.34 -2.41
N ALA A 78 -20.06 2.38 -2.26
CA ALA A 78 -21.48 2.22 -1.90
C ALA A 78 -22.31 1.62 -3.04
N SER A 79 -21.87 1.80 -4.29
CA SER A 79 -22.57 1.28 -5.48
C SER A 79 -22.40 -0.23 -5.71
N VAL A 80 -21.45 -0.88 -5.03
CA VAL A 80 -21.04 -2.27 -5.35
C VAL A 80 -21.95 -3.31 -4.68
N ALA A 81 -22.30 -3.10 -3.41
CA ALA A 81 -23.02 -4.10 -2.60
C ALA A 81 -24.13 -3.47 -1.75
N ASP A 82 -25.05 -2.76 -2.40
CA ASP A 82 -26.20 -2.09 -1.76
C ASP A 82 -25.81 -1.21 -0.56
N GLY A 83 -24.69 -0.48 -0.68
CA GLY A 83 -24.18 0.39 0.37
C GLY A 83 -23.39 -0.29 1.49
N LYS A 84 -23.27 -1.62 1.51
CA LYS A 84 -22.42 -2.33 2.47
C LYS A 84 -20.95 -2.17 2.10
N LEU A 85 -20.11 -1.80 3.06
CA LEU A 85 -18.66 -1.64 2.87
C LEU A 85 -17.85 -2.85 3.35
N GLU A 86 -18.45 -3.69 4.18
CA GLU A 86 -17.85 -4.93 4.66
C GLU A 86 -18.79 -6.08 4.31
N LEU A 87 -18.24 -7.08 3.62
CA LEU A 87 -18.94 -8.28 3.20
C LEU A 87 -18.24 -9.50 3.79
N THR A 88 -18.99 -10.57 3.97
CA THR A 88 -18.46 -11.86 4.39
C THR A 88 -18.86 -12.90 3.38
N ALA A 89 -17.87 -13.47 2.70
CA ALA A 89 -18.08 -14.56 1.78
C ALA A 89 -18.58 -15.82 2.53
N PRO A 90 -19.28 -16.74 1.85
CA PRO A 90 -19.78 -17.99 2.47
C PRO A 90 -18.70 -18.86 3.12
N ASN A 91 -17.44 -18.76 2.69
CA ASN A 91 -16.30 -19.43 3.32
C ASN A 91 -15.72 -18.67 4.53
N GLY A 92 -16.32 -17.55 4.93
CA GLY A 92 -15.91 -16.70 6.04
C GLY A 92 -14.97 -15.56 5.67
N THR A 93 -14.42 -15.50 4.44
CA THR A 93 -13.49 -14.44 4.02
C THR A 93 -14.13 -13.06 4.14
N CYS A 94 -13.46 -12.14 4.82
CA CYS A 94 -13.88 -10.75 4.93
C CYS A 94 -13.46 -9.99 3.67
N VAL A 95 -14.39 -9.27 3.05
CA VAL A 95 -14.11 -8.40 1.90
C VAL A 95 -14.52 -6.98 2.25
N ASN A 96 -13.53 -6.07 2.25
CA ASN A 96 -13.76 -4.65 2.51
C ASN A 96 -13.74 -3.88 1.19
N LEU A 97 -14.74 -3.05 0.97
CA LEU A 97 -14.82 -2.12 -0.14
C LEU A 97 -14.31 -0.75 0.32
N ILE A 98 -13.19 -0.33 -0.24
CA ILE A 98 -12.45 0.87 0.18
C ILE A 98 -12.46 1.89 -0.96
N GLU A 99 -12.62 3.17 -0.66
CA GLU A 99 -12.48 4.21 -1.68
C GLU A 99 -11.07 4.18 -2.29
N ALA A 100 -11.00 4.11 -3.62
CA ALA A 100 -9.74 3.94 -4.35
C ALA A 100 -8.83 5.16 -4.21
N ASP A 101 -9.42 6.36 -4.16
CA ASP A 101 -8.70 7.63 -4.10
C ASP A 101 -9.28 8.55 -3.02
N PRO A 102 -9.18 8.20 -1.72
CA PRO A 102 -9.83 8.94 -0.66
C PRO A 102 -9.25 10.35 -0.57
N PRO A 103 -10.06 11.42 -0.42
CA PRO A 103 -9.57 12.78 -0.42
C PRO A 103 -8.53 13.00 0.69
N LEU A 104 -7.57 13.90 0.43
CA LEU A 104 -6.59 14.28 1.45
C LEU A 104 -7.30 14.96 2.62
N ASN A 105 -7.12 14.41 3.82
CA ASN A 105 -7.52 15.09 5.04
C ASN A 105 -6.49 16.19 5.36
N ILE A 106 -6.80 17.42 4.95
CA ILE A 106 -5.95 18.59 5.16
C ILE A 106 -6.47 19.35 6.40
N PRO A 107 -5.74 19.37 7.52
CA PRO A 107 -6.13 20.13 8.70
C PRO A 107 -6.24 21.62 8.40
N ASN A 108 -7.01 22.37 9.18
CA ASN A 108 -6.98 23.83 9.08
C ASN A 108 -5.63 24.37 9.54
N VAL A 109 -5.07 25.31 8.78
CA VAL A 109 -3.80 25.94 9.14
C VAL A 109 -3.95 26.75 10.42
N LYS A 110 -3.09 26.45 11.41
CA LYS A 110 -2.92 27.27 12.62
C LYS A 110 -1.81 28.29 12.35
N GLN A 111 -2.19 29.54 12.11
CA GLN A 111 -1.27 30.63 11.79
C GLN A 111 -0.35 30.94 13.00
N THR A 112 0.85 30.36 13.00
CA THR A 112 1.88 30.60 14.03
C THR A 112 3.21 30.98 13.39
N PHE A 113 3.92 31.90 14.03
CA PHE A 113 5.29 32.24 13.68
C PHE A 113 6.26 31.37 14.46
N VAL A 114 7.17 30.71 13.75
CA VAL A 114 8.23 29.87 14.33
C VAL A 114 9.57 30.28 13.72
N LEU A 115 10.57 30.54 14.56
CA LEU A 115 11.93 30.83 14.13
C LEU A 115 12.88 29.74 14.65
N SER A 116 13.34 28.88 13.75
CA SER A 116 14.19 27.72 14.09
C SER A 116 15.64 27.93 13.64
N LYS A 117 16.42 28.64 14.45
CA LYS A 117 17.85 28.86 14.20
C LYS A 117 18.64 27.56 14.35
N MET A 118 19.70 27.40 13.57
CA MET A 118 20.59 26.25 13.68
C MET A 118 21.64 26.52 14.77
N SER A 119 21.89 25.55 15.66
CA SER A 119 22.98 25.58 16.63
C SER A 119 23.67 24.23 16.74
N ASP A 120 24.89 24.21 17.31
CA ASP A 120 25.67 22.98 17.49
C ASP A 120 25.02 21.98 18.47
N THR A 121 24.04 22.44 19.26
CA THR A 121 23.28 21.62 20.21
C THR A 121 21.96 21.10 19.63
N ASP A 122 21.67 21.38 18.36
CA ASP A 122 20.42 20.95 17.74
C ASP A 122 20.27 19.43 17.74
N LYS A 123 19.06 18.99 18.08
CA LYS A 123 18.71 17.57 18.04
C LYS A 123 18.40 17.15 16.61
N TRP A 124 19.13 16.14 16.16
CA TRP A 124 18.87 15.45 14.91
C TRP A 124 18.29 14.08 15.21
N ASN A 125 17.24 13.72 14.49
CA ASN A 125 16.64 12.40 14.57
C ASN A 125 17.11 11.57 13.37
N LYS A 126 17.52 10.33 13.61
CA LYS A 126 17.81 9.38 12.54
C LYS A 126 16.49 8.97 11.88
N GLY A 127 16.35 9.27 10.59
CA GLY A 127 15.22 8.84 9.78
C GLY A 127 15.54 7.61 8.94
N ARG A 128 14.84 7.48 7.80
CA ARG A 128 15.03 6.37 6.86
C ARG A 128 16.33 6.52 6.07
N ALA A 129 16.80 5.39 5.50
CA ALA A 129 17.94 5.33 4.60
C ALA A 129 19.22 6.04 5.09
N GLY A 130 19.42 6.08 6.42
CA GLY A 130 20.58 6.73 7.04
C GLY A 130 20.56 8.27 7.03
N MET A 131 19.47 8.89 6.57
CA MET A 131 19.29 10.35 6.58
C MET A 131 18.94 10.87 7.97
N TRP A 132 19.41 12.07 8.29
CA TRP A 132 19.19 12.73 9.58
C TRP A 132 18.25 13.92 9.39
N TYR A 133 17.26 14.06 10.27
CA TYR A 133 16.20 15.07 10.15
C TYR A 133 16.21 15.99 11.37
N ARG A 134 16.12 17.29 11.12
CA ARG A 134 15.85 18.32 12.13
C ARG A 134 14.51 18.97 11.81
N ASP A 135 13.56 18.87 12.73
CA ASP A 135 12.24 19.48 12.58
C ASP A 135 12.36 21.01 12.67
N LEU A 136 11.71 21.72 11.74
CA LEU A 136 11.71 23.18 11.68
C LEU A 136 10.40 23.79 12.19
N ILE A 137 9.31 23.02 12.23
CA ILE A 137 7.97 23.46 12.64
C ILE A 137 7.36 22.38 13.53
N PRO A 138 7.71 22.31 14.83
CA PRO A 138 7.31 21.20 15.70
C PRO A 138 5.80 20.96 15.82
N ASP A 139 5.00 22.04 15.89
CA ASP A 139 3.53 21.96 15.93
C ASP A 139 2.90 21.80 14.54
N ARG A 140 3.73 21.78 13.48
CA ARG A 140 3.32 21.63 12.08
C ARG A 140 2.23 22.61 11.63
N GLN A 141 2.15 23.78 12.27
CA GLN A 141 1.03 24.73 12.11
C GLN A 141 -0.34 24.05 12.30
N GLY A 142 -0.49 23.27 13.37
CA GLY A 142 -1.70 22.49 13.64
C GLY A 142 -1.82 21.24 12.75
N GLY A 143 -0.70 20.67 12.31
CA GLY A 143 -0.66 19.52 11.41
C GLY A 143 -0.75 19.85 9.91
N TYR A 144 -0.89 21.12 9.54
CA TYR A 144 -1.04 21.58 8.15
C TYR A 144 0.23 21.43 7.30
N ALA A 145 1.40 21.70 7.85
CA ALA A 145 2.66 21.72 7.10
C ALA A 145 3.81 21.07 7.87
N VAL A 146 4.66 20.35 7.16
CA VAL A 146 5.90 19.79 7.70
C VAL A 146 7.08 20.46 7.00
N ALA A 147 8.05 20.93 7.78
CA ALA A 147 9.31 21.41 7.26
C ALA A 147 10.45 20.77 8.05
N SER A 148 11.44 20.24 7.34
CA SER A 148 12.57 19.58 7.95
C SER A 148 13.86 19.93 7.22
N HIS A 149 14.94 20.06 7.98
CA HIS A 149 16.28 20.06 7.40
C HIS A 149 16.78 18.61 7.38
N ILE A 150 17.12 18.13 6.19
CA ILE A 150 17.68 16.80 5.98
C ILE A 150 19.19 16.92 5.83
N ARG A 151 19.94 16.14 6.59
CA ARG A 151 21.39 15.99 6.47
C ARG A 151 21.73 14.56 6.09
N ILE A 152 22.59 14.42 5.08
CA ILE A 152 23.14 13.15 4.61
C ILE A 152 24.64 13.18 4.95
N PRO A 153 25.09 12.55 6.05
CA PRO A 153 26.49 12.63 6.49
C PRO A 153 27.47 11.94 5.54
N HIS A 154 27.02 10.88 4.88
CA HIS A 154 27.80 10.09 3.93
C HIS A 154 27.02 9.95 2.63
N GLY A 155 27.53 10.53 1.55
CA GLY A 155 26.91 10.44 0.22
C GLY A 155 27.07 9.04 -0.39
N GLY A 156 26.23 8.73 -1.37
CA GLY A 156 26.22 7.45 -2.07
C GLY A 156 24.81 7.05 -2.50
N PRO A 157 24.64 5.83 -3.04
CA PRO A 157 23.31 5.28 -3.29
C PRO A 157 22.45 5.29 -2.03
N VAL A 158 21.19 5.73 -2.17
CA VAL A 158 20.24 5.75 -1.07
C VAL A 158 19.60 4.36 -0.96
N PRO A 159 19.74 3.66 0.18
CA PRO A 159 19.12 2.35 0.38
C PRO A 159 17.64 2.51 0.75
N ASP A 160 16.86 3.04 -0.18
CA ASP A 160 15.40 3.16 -0.06
C ASP A 160 14.74 2.58 -1.33
N TYR A 161 13.43 2.33 -1.25
CA TYR A 161 12.62 1.87 -2.38
C TYR A 161 12.01 3.06 -3.11
N VAL A 162 11.72 2.92 -4.41
CA VAL A 162 10.87 3.87 -5.11
C VAL A 162 9.47 3.79 -4.52
N HIS A 163 8.92 4.94 -4.15
CA HIS A 163 7.58 5.07 -3.57
C HIS A 163 7.05 6.48 -3.83
N TYR A 164 5.75 6.66 -3.62
CA TYR A 164 5.11 7.97 -3.67
C TYR A 164 4.42 8.27 -2.34
N HIS A 165 4.14 9.55 -2.11
CA HIS A 165 3.30 10.00 -1.01
C HIS A 165 2.07 10.69 -1.59
N LYS A 166 0.88 10.36 -1.10
CA LYS A 166 -0.32 11.15 -1.38
C LYS A 166 -0.29 12.38 -0.48
N ILE A 167 0.10 13.51 -1.05
CA ILE A 167 0.24 14.80 -0.37
C ILE A 167 -0.14 15.93 -1.33
N LEU A 168 -0.45 17.11 -0.78
CA LEU A 168 -0.82 18.27 -1.60
C LEU A 168 0.37 18.76 -2.42
N PHE A 169 1.53 18.90 -1.76
CA PHE A 169 2.74 19.43 -2.38
C PHE A 169 3.97 19.07 -1.53
N GLN A 170 5.10 18.79 -2.19
CA GLN A 170 6.40 18.68 -1.55
C GLN A 170 7.44 19.44 -2.36
N MET A 171 8.29 20.17 -1.66
CA MET A 171 9.46 20.82 -2.21
C MET A 171 10.70 20.33 -1.49
N ILE A 172 11.73 20.01 -2.27
CA ILE A 172 13.07 19.72 -1.78
C ILE A 172 13.96 20.88 -2.23
N TYR A 173 14.63 21.53 -1.28
CA TYR A 173 15.56 22.62 -1.56
C TYR A 173 16.97 22.23 -1.13
N CYS A 174 17.90 22.19 -2.09
CA CYS A 174 19.29 21.86 -1.81
C CYS A 174 20.03 23.07 -1.24
N TYR A 175 20.19 23.11 0.09
CA TYR A 175 20.94 24.19 0.75
C TYR A 175 22.45 24.08 0.54
N LYS A 176 23.01 22.87 0.61
CA LYS A 176 24.43 22.57 0.40
C LYS A 176 24.62 21.18 -0.21
N GLY A 177 25.59 21.06 -1.11
CA GLY A 177 25.89 19.81 -1.81
C GLY A 177 25.02 19.63 -3.05
N TRP A 178 24.67 18.39 -3.35
CA TRP A 178 23.80 18.02 -4.46
C TRP A 178 23.15 16.66 -4.15
N ALA A 179 22.06 16.36 -4.84
CA ALA A 179 21.41 15.05 -4.82
C ALA A 179 20.97 14.71 -6.23
N ARG A 180 21.02 13.42 -6.59
CA ARG A 180 20.44 12.95 -7.85
C ARG A 180 19.07 12.34 -7.56
N LEU A 181 18.05 12.81 -8.25
CA LEU A 181 16.66 12.43 -8.08
C LEU A 181 16.15 11.74 -9.34
N VAL A 182 15.12 10.93 -9.18
CA VAL A 182 14.36 10.35 -10.29
C VAL A 182 12.89 10.39 -9.91
N TYR A 183 12.05 10.77 -10.86
CA TYR A 183 10.61 10.75 -10.73
C TYR A 183 10.06 9.88 -11.84
N GLU A 184 9.05 9.07 -11.51
CA GLU A 184 8.34 8.25 -12.50
C GLU A 184 7.82 9.15 -13.62
N ASP A 185 7.94 8.68 -14.85
CA ASP A 185 7.57 9.38 -16.09
C ASP A 185 8.30 10.70 -16.37
N GLN A 186 9.44 10.98 -15.71
CA GLN A 186 10.27 12.16 -15.98
C GLN A 186 11.63 11.87 -16.62
N GLY A 187 11.82 10.63 -17.09
CA GLY A 187 13.04 10.20 -17.78
C GLY A 187 14.17 9.79 -16.83
N GLU A 188 15.41 9.98 -17.28
CA GLU A 188 16.60 9.56 -16.54
C GLU A 188 16.83 10.40 -15.27
N PRO A 189 17.51 9.85 -14.25
CA PRO A 189 17.83 10.59 -13.03
C PRO A 189 18.60 11.90 -13.28
N PHE A 190 18.23 12.98 -12.58
CA PHE A 190 18.79 14.33 -12.73
C PHE A 190 19.28 14.91 -11.40
N VAL A 191 20.06 16.00 -11.45
CA VAL A 191 20.62 16.72 -10.28
C VAL A 191 19.96 18.06 -10.10
#